data_AF-A0A090T6C5-F1
#
_entry.id   AF-A0A090T6C5-F1
#
_cell.length_a   1.000
_cell.length_b   1.000
_cell.length_c   1.000
_cell.angle_alpha   90.00
_cell.angle_beta   90.00
_cell.angle_gamma   90.00
#
_symmetry.space_group_name_H-M   'P 1'
#
loop_
_entity.id
_entity.type
_entity.pdbx_description
1 polymer ?
#
loop_
_entity_poly.entity_id
_entity_poly.type
_entity_poly.pdbx_seq_one_letter_code
_entity_poly.pdbx_strand_id
1 'polypeptide(L)' 'MIESQLGYEKLVVDAWYEGSKQKLINALTLNRTVVNVPKAKAIVEEILEENRSYLPQFNK' A
#
# COMPACT_ATOMS: atom_id res chain seq x y z
N MET A 1 -14.77 10.92 -7.00
CA MET A 1 -14.44 9.65 -7.71
C MET A 1 -13.01 9.65 -8.25
N ILE A 2 -12.57 10.67 -8.99
CA ILE A 2 -11.17 10.78 -9.45
C ILE A 2 -10.21 11.04 -8.27
N GLU A 3 -10.64 11.82 -7.27
CA GLU A 3 -9.79 12.20 -6.14
C GLU A 3 -9.34 11.04 -5.26
N SER A 4 -10.23 10.06 -4.99
CA SER A 4 -9.87 8.86 -4.22
C SER A 4 -8.86 7.98 -4.96
N GLN A 5 -9.01 7.87 -6.28
CA GLN A 5 -8.06 7.15 -7.14
C GLN A 5 -6.70 7.87 -7.18
N LEU A 6 -6.71 9.19 -7.36
CA LEU A 6 -5.50 10.02 -7.32
C LEU A 6 -4.80 9.94 -5.96
N GLY A 7 -5.57 9.97 -4.87
CA GLY A 7 -5.04 9.84 -3.51
C GLY A 7 -4.39 8.48 -3.25
N TYR A 8 -5.02 7.41 -3.75
CA TYR A 8 -4.44 6.06 -3.74
C TYR A 8 -3.09 6.03 -4.47
N GLU A 9 -3.03 6.50 -5.72
CA GLU A 9 -1.82 6.47 -6.54
C GLU A 9 -0.68 7.27 -5.91
N LYS A 10 -0.96 8.47 -5.41
CA LYS A 10 0.02 9.30 -4.70
C LYS A 10 0.57 8.61 -3.44
N LEU A 11 -0.32 8.04 -2.61
CA LEU A 11 0.11 7.35 -1.40
C LEU A 11 0.92 6.08 -1.69
N VAL A 12 0.65 5.38 -2.79
CA VAL A 12 1.48 4.24 -3.22
C VAL A 12 2.90 4.70 -3.57
N VAL A 13 3.03 5.80 -4.34
CA VAL A 13 4.35 6.35 -4.69
C VAL A 13 5.10 6.82 -3.43
N ASP A 14 4.43 7.54 -2.53
CA ASP A 14 5.03 7.98 -1.27
C ASP A 14 5.46 6.79 -0.39
N ALA A 15 4.62 5.76 -0.31
CA ALA A 15 4.94 4.53 0.43
C ALA A 15 6.18 3.86 -0.15
N TRP A 16 6.30 3.78 -1.47
CA TRP A 16 7.45 3.18 -2.16
C TRP A 16 8.73 4.00 -1.96
N TYR A 17 8.65 5.33 -2.01
CA TYR A 17 9.81 6.21 -1.81
C TYR A 17 10.33 6.17 -0.37
N GLU A 18 9.43 6.11 0.61
CA GLU A 18 9.78 6.10 2.04
C GLU A 18 9.99 4.69 2.62
N GLY A 19 9.56 3.63 1.94
CA GLY A 19 9.51 2.27 2.49
C GLY A 19 8.46 2.10 3.60
N SER A 20 7.43 2.95 3.62
CA SER A 20 6.44 2.98 4.70
C SER A 20 5.28 2.01 4.47
N LYS A 21 5.27 0.89 5.20
CA LYS A 21 4.16 -0.09 5.18
C LYS A 21 2.83 0.56 5.57
N GLN A 22 2.84 1.48 6.53
CA GLN A 22 1.63 2.17 6.99
C GLN A 22 1.02 3.04 5.89
N LYS A 23 1.84 3.71 5.06
CA LYS A 23 1.33 4.48 3.91
C LYS A 23 0.72 3.57 2.85
N LEU A 24 1.29 2.38 2.62
CA LEU A 24 0.73 1.39 1.69
C LEU A 24 -0.64 0.86 2.17
N ILE A 25 -0.78 0.62 3.49
CA ILE A 25 -2.06 0.26 4.10
C ILE A 25 -3.07 1.38 3.90
N ASN A 26 -2.69 2.63 4.19
CA ASN A 26 -3.56 3.79 4.00
C ASN A 26 -3.99 3.94 2.54
N ALA A 27 -3.09 3.69 1.59
CA ALA A 27 -3.42 3.70 0.16
C ALA A 27 -4.51 2.67 -0.14
N LEU A 28 -4.33 1.41 0.27
CA LEU A 28 -5.33 0.37 0.03
C LEU A 28 -6.67 0.66 0.69
N THR A 29 -6.71 1.34 1.84
CA THR A 29 -7.99 1.74 2.46
C THR A 29 -8.75 2.82 1.67
N LEU A 30 -8.08 3.57 0.79
CA LEU A 30 -8.75 4.48 -0.15
C LEU A 30 -9.28 3.76 -1.40
N ASN A 31 -8.87 2.52 -1.62
CA ASN A 31 -9.28 1.75 -2.78
C ASN A 31 -10.70 1.19 -2.60
N ARG A 32 -11.56 1.44 -3.59
CA ARG A 32 -12.96 0.97 -3.62
C ARG A 32 -13.13 -0.55 -3.55
N THR A 33 -12.10 -1.35 -3.87
CA THR A 33 -12.16 -2.81 -3.81
C THR A 33 -11.77 -3.37 -2.45
N VAL A 34 -11.21 -2.55 -1.56
CA VAL A 34 -10.72 -2.97 -0.24
C VAL A 34 -11.48 -2.20 0.84
N VAL A 35 -12.59 -2.80 1.28
CA VAL A 35 -13.54 -2.15 2.21
C VAL A 35 -13.18 -2.28 3.70
N ASN A 36 -12.07 -2.96 4.04
CA ASN A 36 -11.75 -3.32 5.41
C ASN A 36 -10.24 -3.17 5.69
N VAL A 37 -9.91 -2.50 6.81
CA VAL A 37 -8.52 -2.22 7.23
C VAL A 37 -7.72 -3.50 7.54
N PRO A 38 -8.21 -4.46 8.35
CA PRO A 38 -7.59 -5.79 8.46
C PRO A 38 -7.29 -6.46 7.12
N LYS A 39 -8.21 -6.39 6.14
CA LYS A 39 -7.97 -6.96 4.81
C LYS A 39 -6.89 -6.21 4.03
N ALA A 40 -6.84 -4.89 4.14
CA ALA A 40 -5.76 -4.08 3.56
C ALA A 40 -4.39 -4.48 4.14
N LYS A 41 -4.29 -4.70 5.46
CA LYS A 41 -3.06 -5.14 6.12
C LYS A 41 -2.59 -6.50 5.61
N ALA A 42 -3.48 -7.48 5.57
CA ALA A 42 -3.16 -8.82 5.05
C ALA A 42 -2.62 -8.76 3.61
N ILE A 43 -3.29 -7.99 2.74
CA ILE A 43 -2.85 -7.81 1.35
C ILE A 43 -1.46 -7.14 1.28
N VAL A 44 -1.19 -6.12 2.10
CA VAL A 44 0.15 -5.49 2.14
C VAL A 44 1.22 -6.50 2.57
N GLU A 45 0.95 -7.30 3.58
CA GLU A 45 1.89 -8.30 4.08
C GLU A 45 2.20 -9.35 3.01
N GLU A 46 1.17 -9.88 2.33
CA GLU A 46 1.31 -10.82 1.22
C GLU A 46 2.11 -10.22 0.05
N ILE A 47 1.77 -9.00 -0.38
CA ILE A 47 2.48 -8.32 -1.48
C ILE A 47 3.95 -8.11 -1.13
N LEU A 48 4.24 -7.64 0.08
CA LEU A 48 5.62 -7.35 0.49
C LEU A 48 6.43 -8.63 0.68
N GLU A 49 5.81 -9.73 1.12
CA GLU A 49 6.44 -11.05 1.19
C GLU A 49 6.82 -11.56 -0.21
N GLU A 50 5.84 -11.63 -1.12
CA GLU A 50 6.08 -12.14 -2.48
C GLU A 50 7.07 -11.26 -3.28
N ASN A 51 7.13 -9.96 -2.99
CA ASN A 51 7.97 -9.01 -3.72
C ASN A 51 9.19 -8.54 -2.94
N ARG A 52 9.64 -9.25 -1.88
CA ARG A 52 10.78 -8.81 -1.06
C ARG A 52 12.04 -8.51 -1.86
N SER A 53 12.31 -9.27 -2.92
CA SER A 53 13.47 -9.08 -3.80
C SER A 53 13.41 -7.80 -4.63
N TYR A 54 12.20 -7.33 -4.95
CA TYR A 54 11.95 -6.14 -5.76
C TYR A 54 11.74 -4.88 -4.92
N LEU A 55 11.35 -5.05 -3.64
CA LEU A 55 10.97 -3.98 -2.72
C LEU A 55 11.88 -3.94 -1.47
N PRO A 56 13.22 -3.82 -1.63
CA PRO A 56 14.17 -3.90 -0.51
C PRO A 56 13.96 -2.81 0.54
N GLN A 57 13.38 -1.66 0.18
CA GLN A 57 13.15 -0.55 1.09
C GLN A 57 12.10 -0.82 2.19
N PHE A 58 11.26 -1.83 2.02
CA PHE A 58 10.25 -2.23 3.01
C PHE A 58 10.72 -3.33 3.97
N ASN A 59 11.97 -3.79 3.81
CA ASN A 59 12.60 -4.86 4.59
C ASN A 59 13.65 -4.34 5.60
N LYS A 60 13.68 -3.03 5.84
CA LYS A 60 14.50 -2.44 6.91
C LYS A 60 13.92 -2.68 8.29
#